data_AF-A0A852DXY4-F1
#
_entry.id   AF-A0A852DXY4-F1
#
_cell.length_a   1.000
_cell.length_b   1.000
_cell.length_c   1.000
_cell.angle_alpha   90.00
_cell.angle_beta   90.00
_cell.angle_gamma   90.00
#
_symmetry.space_group_name_H-M   'P 1'
#
loop_
_entity.id
_entity.type
_entity.pdbx_description
1 polymer ?
#
loop_
_entity_poly.entity_id
_entity_poly.type
_entity_poly.pdbx_seq_one_letter_code
_entity_poly.pdbx_strand_id
1 'polypeptide(L)' 'PCQFCRKLPQCPAGRELSRTGTLNFRFECKPCENGTYSSSSNSWCHNWTDCESRGSVTLRQGNSTHDSVC' A
#
# COMPACT_ATOMS: atom_id res chain seq x y z
N PRO A 1 0.04 -2.69 29.14
CA PRO A 1 1.31 -2.00 28.80
C PRO A 1 2.27 -2.95 28.07
N CYS A 2 2.74 -2.59 26.87
CA CYS A 2 3.77 -3.35 26.18
C CYS A 2 5.15 -2.89 26.71
N GLN A 3 5.98 -3.85 27.14
CA GLN A 3 7.28 -3.57 27.78
C GLN A 3 8.34 -3.07 26.78
N PHE A 4 8.17 -3.37 25.49
CA PHE A 4 9.03 -2.92 24.38
C PHE A 4 8.18 -2.59 23.15
N CYS A 5 7.53 -1.42 23.15
CA CYS A 5 6.91 -0.88 21.94
C CYS A 5 7.98 -0.50 20.93
N ARG A 6 8.15 -1.28 19.87
CA ARG A 6 9.01 -0.89 18.75
C ARG A 6 8.20 -0.04 17.77
N LYS A 7 8.72 1.15 17.44
CA LYS A 7 8.10 2.01 16.43
C LYS A 7 8.12 1.28 15.08
N LEU A 8 7.00 1.32 14.36
CA LEU A 8 6.89 0.75 13.03
C LEU A 8 7.81 1.51 12.07
N PRO A 9 8.46 0.82 11.10
CA PRO A 9 9.31 1.49 10.12
C PRO A 9 8.48 2.47 9.29
N GLN A 10 9.05 3.62 8.93
CA GLN A 10 8.36 4.59 8.07
C GLN A 10 8.46 4.12 6.61
N CYS A 11 7.36 3.60 6.05
CA CYS A 11 7.33 3.17 4.66
C CYS A 11 7.04 4.34 3.73
N PRO A 12 7.84 4.56 2.67
CA PRO A 12 7.56 5.60 1.68
C PRO A 12 6.32 5.25 0.84
N ALA A 13 5.82 6.22 0.07
CA ALA A 13 4.78 5.98 -0.93
C ALA A 13 5.15 4.79 -1.84
N GLY A 14 4.14 4.02 -2.23
CA GLY A 14 4.28 2.76 -2.95
C GLY A 14 4.86 1.59 -2.17
N ARG A 15 4.97 1.74 -0.86
CA ARG A 15 5.19 0.63 0.06
C ARG A 15 4.16 0.67 1.17
N GLU A 16 3.79 -0.52 1.62
CA GLU A 16 2.96 -0.70 2.80
C GLU A 16 3.68 -1.50 3.87
N LEU A 17 3.14 -1.39 5.06
CA LEU A 17 3.68 -1.99 6.26
C LEU A 17 3.10 -3.40 6.40
N SER A 18 3.90 -4.41 6.03
CA SER A 18 3.46 -5.80 5.99
C SER A 18 4.04 -6.58 7.17
N ARG A 19 3.18 -7.40 7.79
CA ARG A 19 3.56 -8.28 8.90
C ARG A 19 4.13 -9.58 8.34
N THR A 20 5.39 -9.84 8.60
CA THR A 20 6.08 -11.06 8.17
C THR A 20 6.43 -11.91 9.38
N GLY A 21 6.05 -13.19 9.34
CA GLY A 21 6.22 -14.15 10.43
C GLY A 21 4.91 -14.41 11.19
N THR A 22 4.79 -15.62 11.73
CA THR A 22 3.58 -16.10 12.43
C THR A 22 3.71 -16.01 13.95
N LEU A 23 4.84 -16.49 14.49
CA LEU A 23 5.14 -16.50 15.94
C LEU A 23 6.01 -15.31 16.35
N ASN A 24 7.11 -15.10 15.64
CA ASN A 24 7.96 -13.91 15.76
C ASN A 24 7.72 -13.02 14.54
N PHE A 25 6.73 -12.14 14.62
CA PHE A 25 6.41 -11.25 13.51
C PHE A 25 7.25 -9.98 13.57
N ARG A 26 7.66 -9.52 12.39
CA ARG A 26 8.27 -8.21 12.19
C ARG A 26 7.46 -7.43 11.16
N PHE A 27 7.51 -6.12 11.28
CA PHE A 27 6.96 -5.24 10.27
C PHE A 27 8.05 -4.83 9.30
N GLU A 28 7.78 -5.02 8.02
CA GLU A 28 8.68 -4.67 6.92
C GLU A 28 7.91 -3.95 5.83
N CYS A 29 8.58 -3.04 5.14
CA CYS A 29 7.98 -2.28 4.05
C CYS A 29 7.99 -3.14 2.79
N LYS A 30 6.83 -3.63 2.38
CA LYS A 30 6.66 -4.34 1.12
C LYS A 30 6.16 -3.40 0.03
N PRO A 31 6.61 -3.55 -1.22
CA PRO A 31 6.05 -2.80 -2.33
C PRO A 31 4.58 -3.16 -2.53
N CYS A 32 3.77 -2.19 -2.94
CA CYS A 32 2.40 -2.45 -3.37
C CYS A 32 2.37 -3.41 -4.56
N GLU A 33 1.44 -4.35 -4.54
CA GLU A 33 1.22 -5.26 -5.66
C GLU A 33 0.60 -4.52 -6.85
N ASN A 34 0.80 -5.07 -8.04
CA ASN A 34 0.23 -4.51 -9.26
C ASN A 34 -1.31 -4.52 -9.17
N GLY A 35 -1.94 -3.36 -9.35
CA GLY A 35 -3.36 -3.16 -9.05
C GLY A 35 -3.63 -2.41 -7.74
N THR A 36 -2.59 -2.10 -6.96
CA THR A 36 -2.70 -1.29 -5.74
C THR A 36 -1.70 -0.14 -5.70
N TYR A 37 -2.03 0.91 -4.97
CA TYR A 37 -1.21 2.10 -4.78
C TYR A 37 -1.22 2.60 -3.33
N SER A 38 -0.16 3.31 -2.95
CA SER A 38 -0.02 3.97 -1.66
C SER A 38 0.56 5.35 -1.90
N SER A 39 -0.26 6.39 -1.77
CA SER A 39 0.14 7.79 -2.03
C SER A 39 0.87 8.43 -0.84
N SER A 40 0.69 7.89 0.36
CA SER A 40 1.16 8.49 1.61
C SER A 40 2.23 7.61 2.28
N SER A 41 3.06 8.22 3.12
CA SER A 41 3.99 7.46 3.96
C SER A 41 3.23 6.69 5.03
N ASN A 42 3.48 5.38 5.15
CA ASN A 42 2.73 4.43 6.00
C ASN A 42 1.25 4.28 5.66
N SER A 43 0.78 4.65 4.47
CA SER A 43 -0.52 4.16 4.02
C SER A 43 -0.43 2.69 3.64
N TRP A 44 -1.54 1.98 3.81
CA TRP A 44 -1.73 0.68 3.20
C TRP A 44 -1.89 0.82 1.69
N CYS A 45 -1.62 -0.26 0.97
CA CYS A 45 -1.87 -0.29 -0.46
C CYS A 45 -3.39 -0.40 -0.68
N HIS A 46 -3.94 0.60 -1.36
CA HIS A 46 -5.34 0.64 -1.77
C HIS A 46 -5.46 0.16 -3.22
N ASN A 47 -6.54 -0.52 -3.57
CA ASN A 47 -6.79 -0.89 -4.97
C ASN A 47 -6.90 0.35 -5.85
N TRP A 48 -6.40 0.24 -7.08
CA TRP A 48 -6.59 1.26 -8.10
C TRP A 48 -8.07 1.51 -8.34
N THR A 49 -8.40 2.74 -8.70
CA THR A 49 -9.75 3.11 -9.12
C THR A 49 -10.15 2.31 -10.36
N ASP A 50 -11.18 1.50 -10.22
CA ASP A 50 -11.75 0.75 -11.32
C ASP A 50 -12.63 1.67 -12.18
N CYS A 51 -12.08 2.12 -13.31
CA CYS A 51 -12.77 3.03 -14.22
C CYS A 51 -13.93 2.33 -14.93
N GLU A 52 -13.78 1.05 -15.27
CA GLU A 52 -14.81 0.28 -15.99
C GLU A 52 -16.09 0.12 -15.16
N SER A 53 -15.94 -0.14 -13.85
CA SER A 53 -17.04 -0.19 -12.89
C SER A 53 -17.78 1.15 -12.78
N ARG A 54 -17.12 2.26 -13.13
CA ARG A 54 -17.73 3.60 -13.22
C ARG A 54 -18.22 3.95 -14.63
N GLY A 55 -18.13 3.03 -15.59
CA GLY A 55 -18.48 3.28 -17.00
C GLY A 55 -17.51 4.22 -17.72
N SER A 56 -16.29 4.39 -17.20
CA SER A 56 -15.23 5.23 -17.76
C SER A 56 -14.08 4.37 -18.27
N VAL A 57 -13.26 4.93 -19.15
CA VAL A 57 -12.04 4.27 -19.63
C VAL A 57 -10.84 4.71 -18.80
N THR A 58 -9.94 3.78 -18.50
CA THR A 58 -8.68 4.09 -17.81
C THR A 58 -7.80 4.93 -18.74
N LEU A 59 -7.72 6.24 -18.50
CA LEU A 59 -6.85 7.16 -19.22
C LEU A 59 -5.39 6.94 -18.88
N ARG A 60 -5.10 6.70 -17.59
CA ARG A 60 -3.75 6.44 -17.10
C ARG A 60 -3.77 5.31 -16.10
N GLN A 61 -3.02 4.26 -16.38
CA GLN A 61 -2.86 3.16 -15.43
C GLN A 61 -2.18 3.67 -14.15
N GLY A 62 -2.71 3.24 -13.01
CA GLY A 62 -2.10 3.51 -11.71
C GLY A 62 -0.72 2.84 -11.60
N ASN A 63 0.04 3.20 -10.59
CA ASN A 63 1.26 2.52 -10.22
C ASN A 63 1.29 2.27 -8.71
N SER A 64 2.40 1.80 -8.17
CA SER A 64 2.50 1.58 -6.73
C SER A 64 2.33 2.87 -5.91
N THR A 65 2.61 4.05 -6.47
CA THR A 65 2.59 5.35 -5.78
C THR A 65 1.38 6.23 -6.08
N HIS A 66 0.69 6.00 -7.20
CA HIS A 66 -0.39 6.83 -7.72
C HIS A 66 -1.54 5.97 -8.19
N ASP A 67 -2.75 6.48 -8.03
CA ASP A 67 -3.96 5.82 -8.48
C ASP A 67 -4.06 5.79 -10.02
N SER A 68 -4.93 4.93 -10.54
CA SER A 68 -5.40 5.01 -11.93
C SER A 68 -6.25 6.26 -12.11
N VAL A 69 -6.15 6.85 -13.30
CA VAL A 69 -6.95 8.00 -13.71
C VAL A 69 -7.95 7.56 -14.76
N CYS A 70 -9.21 7.85 -14.46
CA CYS A 70 -10.33 7.96 -15.38
C CYS A 70 -10.62 9.47 -15.54
#